data_AF-A0A7I7K4V6-F1
#
_entry.id   AF-A0A7I7K4V6-F1
#
_cell.length_a   1.000
_cell.length_b   1.000
_cell.length_c   1.000
_cell.angle_alpha   90.00
_cell.angle_beta   90.00
_cell.angle_gamma   90.00
#
_symmetry.space_group_name_H-M   'P 1'
#
loop_
_entity.id
_entity.type
_entity.pdbx_description
1 polymer ?
#
loop_
_entity_poly.entity_id
_entity_poly.type
_entity_poly.pdbx_seq_one_letter_code
_entity_poly.pdbx_strand_id
1 'polypeptide(L)' 'MARTPDEQTEQPQGGRPGPEDHGREGGMATREIAPEITEPDET' A
#
# COMPACT_ATOMS: atom_id res chain seq x y z
N MET A 1 -1.09 5.43 49.42
CA MET A 1 -0.30 4.37 48.75
C MET A 1 0.11 4.90 47.39
N ALA A 2 1.41 5.14 47.18
CA ALA A 2 1.94 5.73 45.95
C ALA A 2 1.93 4.70 44.81
N ARG A 3 1.53 5.14 43.62
CA ARG A 3 1.56 4.33 42.38
C ARG A 3 3.03 4.16 41.97
N THR A 4 3.53 2.93 42.00
CA THR A 4 4.89 2.59 41.56
C THR A 4 5.01 2.77 40.04
N PRO A 5 6.04 3.47 39.54
CA PRO A 5 6.15 3.78 38.12
C PRO A 5 7.25 2.93 37.46
N ASP A 6 7.20 1.60 37.47
CA ASP A 6 8.28 0.81 36.85
C ASP A 6 7.83 -0.57 36.33
N GLU A 7 6.67 -0.60 35.66
CA GLU A 7 6.39 -1.67 34.69
C GLU A 7 6.60 -1.09 33.29
N GLN A 8 7.84 -0.64 33.03
CA GLN A 8 8.29 -0.24 31.71
C GLN A 8 8.35 -1.49 30.82
N THR A 9 7.19 -1.81 30.26
CA THR A 9 6.94 -2.53 29.01
C THR A 9 8.19 -3.01 28.27
N GLU A 10 8.67 -4.21 28.61
CA GLU A 10 9.65 -4.96 27.80
C GLU A 10 8.98 -5.58 26.56
N GLN A 11 8.12 -4.81 25.88
CA GLN A 11 7.61 -5.21 24.57
C GLN A 11 8.81 -5.21 23.63
N PRO A 12 9.09 -6.31 22.91
CA PRO A 12 10.21 -6.34 21.97
C PRO A 12 10.07 -5.17 21.00
N GLN A 13 11.13 -4.37 20.86
CA GLN A 13 11.20 -3.25 19.91
C GLN A 13 11.21 -3.81 18.49
N GLY A 14 10.01 -4.07 17.99
CA GLY A 14 9.79 -4.81 16.78
C GLY A 14 8.43 -5.47 16.93
N GLY A 15 7.39 -4.75 16.55
CA GLY A 15 6.04 -5.30 16.45
C GLY A 15 6.00 -6.50 15.50
N ARG A 16 4.79 -6.92 15.13
CA ARG A 16 4.63 -7.96 14.11
C ARG A 16 5.43 -7.55 12.86
N PRO A 17 6.22 -8.45 12.25
CA PRO A 17 6.89 -8.17 11.00
C PRO A 17 5.95 -7.44 10.04
N GLY A 18 6.45 -6.41 9.36
CA GLY A 18 5.66 -5.69 8.36
C GLY A 18 5.10 -6.66 7.33
N PRO A 19 4.04 -6.27 6.60
CA PRO A 19 3.46 -7.14 5.57
C PRO A 19 4.56 -7.61 4.63
N GLU A 20 4.61 -8.92 4.43
CA GLU A 20 5.57 -9.55 3.54
C GLU A 20 5.27 -9.10 2.10
N ASP A 21 6.29 -8.56 1.42
CA ASP A 21 6.17 -8.29 -0.01
C ASP A 21 6.24 -9.62 -0.76
N HIS A 22 5.06 -10.18 -1.02
CA HIS A 22 4.92 -11.43 -1.75
C HIS A 22 5.22 -11.31 -3.25
N GLY A 23 5.83 -10.21 -3.72
CA GLY A 23 6.37 -10.09 -5.07
C GLY A 23 5.33 -10.42 -6.13
N ARG A 24 4.58 -9.42 -6.58
CA ARG A 24 3.64 -9.66 -7.68
C ARG A 24 4.46 -10.00 -8.92
N GLU A 25 4.38 -11.25 -9.38
CA GLU A 25 4.46 -11.56 -10.82
C GLU A 25 3.25 -10.94 -11.54
N GLY A 26 3.00 -9.65 -11.30
CA GLY A 26 2.02 -8.88 -12.00
C GLY A 26 2.65 -8.56 -13.34
N GLY A 27 2.33 -9.37 -14.35
CA GLY A 27 2.62 -9.03 -15.74
C GLY A 27 2.24 -7.58 -16.02
N MET A 28 2.98 -6.93 -16.94
CA MET A 28 2.81 -5.51 -17.24
C MET A 28 1.33 -5.15 -17.36
N ALA A 29 0.85 -4.21 -16.54
CA ALA A 29 -0.52 -3.73 -16.65
C ALA A 29 -0.72 -3.17 -18.07
N THR A 30 -1.48 -3.90 -18.88
CA THR A 30 -1.86 -3.45 -20.22
C THR A 30 -2.69 -2.19 -20.05
N ARG A 31 -2.34 -1.12 -20.77
CA ARG A 31 -3.18 0.08 -20.84
C ARG A 31 -4.11 -0.08 -22.03
N GLU A 32 -5.42 0.01 -21.79
CA GLU A 32 -6.40 0.09 -22.87
C GLU A 32 -6.13 1.33 -23.74
N ILE A 33 -6.13 1.15 -25.06
CA ILE A 33 -6.05 2.26 -26.02
C ILE A 33 -7.44 2.90 -26.07
N ALA A 34 -7.59 4.06 -25.46
CA ALA A 34 -8.79 4.87 -25.64
C ALA A 34 -8.85 5.40 -27.10
N PRO A 35 -10.03 5.47 -27.72
CA PRO A 35 -10.17 6.07 -29.04
C PRO A 35 -9.73 7.54 -29.01
N GLU A 36 -9.05 7.99 -30.06
CA GLU A 36 -8.79 9.41 -30.28
C GLU A 36 -10.15 10.12 -30.37
N ILE A 37 -10.39 11.11 -29.51
CA ILE A 37 -11.62 11.92 -29.62
C ILE A 37 -11.48 12.77 -30.89
N THR A 38 -12.11 12.32 -31.97
CA THR A 38 -12.20 13.07 -33.22
C THR A 38 -13.49 13.88 -33.23
N GLU A 39 -13.40 15.17 -33.58
CA GLU A 39 -14.57 15.98 -33.90
C GLU A 39 -15.23 15.43 -35.18
N PRO A 40 -16.56 15.31 -35.26
CA PRO A 40 -17.21 14.90 -36.50
C PRO A 40 -17.01 15.98 -37.55
N ASP A 41 -16.60 15.59 -38.76
CA ASP A 41 -16.54 16.50 -39.91
C ASP A 41 -17.94 17.06 -40.16
N GLU A 42 -18.11 18.37 -39.92
CA GLU A 42 -19.32 19.10 -40.24
C GLU A 42 -19.41 19.24 -41.78
N THR A 43 -20.29 18.46 -42.41
CA THR A 43 -20.65 18.59 -43.83
C THR A 43 -21.89 19.44 -44.02
#